data_AF-A0A2I0W9Y3-F1
#
_entry.id   AF-A0A2I0W9Y3-F1
#
_cell.length_a   1.000
_cell.length_b   1.000
_cell.length_c   1.000
_cell.angle_alpha   90.00
_cell.angle_beta   90.00
_cell.angle_gamma   90.00
#
_symmetry.space_group_name_H-M   'P 1'
#
loop_
_entity.id
_entity.type
_entity.pdbx_description
1 polymer ?
#
loop_
_entity_poly.entity_id
_entity_poly.type
_entity_poly.pdbx_seq_one_letter_code
_entity_poly.pdbx_strand_id
1 'polypeptide(L)'
;MKEIPYANVVGYLMYGMVATRPNLAYAISLMSRFMSNPNKNHWNALKWLMRYVKGSHDTGIMYAERHEGTKILTGYTDSDFAVCLDTR
;
A
#
# COMPACT_ATOMS: atom_id res chain seq x y z
N MET A 1 -8.53 -21.41 7.40
CA MET A 1 -7.56 -20.30 7.51
C MET A 1 -6.42 -20.55 8.49
N LYS A 2 -6.42 -21.65 9.27
CA LYS A 2 -5.34 -22.00 10.20
C LYS A 2 -3.93 -22.10 9.58
N GLU A 3 -3.81 -22.32 8.27
CA GLU A 3 -2.52 -22.42 7.58
C GLU A 3 -2.06 -21.14 6.88
N ILE A 4 -2.91 -20.12 6.77
CA ILE A 4 -2.53 -18.89 6.06
C ILE A 4 -1.77 -17.98 7.04
N PRO A 5 -0.51 -17.59 6.74
CA PRO A 5 0.32 -16.79 7.63
C PRO A 5 -0.07 -15.31 7.58
N TYR A 6 -1.34 -15.00 7.88
CA TYR A 6 -1.92 -13.67 7.75
C TYR A 6 -1.17 -12.64 8.62
N ALA A 7 -0.94 -12.96 9.90
CA ALA A 7 -0.25 -12.08 10.82
C ALA A 7 1.19 -11.76 10.37
N ASN A 8 1.90 -12.76 9.84
CA ASN A 8 3.27 -12.58 9.35
C ASN A 8 3.29 -11.61 8.15
N VAL A 9 2.37 -11.79 7.19
CA VAL A 9 2.28 -10.92 6.01
C VAL A 9 1.93 -9.49 6.43
N VAL A 10 1.02 -9.30 7.38
CA VAL A 10 0.71 -7.97 7.93
C VAL A 10 1.96 -7.34 8.56
N GLY A 11 2.75 -8.11 9.32
CA GLY A 11 4.01 -7.64 9.89
C GLY A 11 5.05 -7.21 8.84
N TYR A 12 5.23 -8.00 7.78
CA TYR A 12 6.11 -7.62 6.67
C TYR A 12 5.66 -6.34 5.97
N LEU A 13 4.35 -6.16 5.77
CA LEU A 13 3.81 -4.95 5.16
C LEU A 13 3.93 -3.73 6.10
N MET A 14 3.78 -3.92 7.42
CA MET A 14 4.04 -2.86 8.41
C MET A 14 5.49 -2.36 8.32
N TYR A 15 6.46 -3.27 8.14
CA TYR A 15 7.85 -2.86 7.94
C TYR A 15 8.01 -2.01 6.67
N GLY A 16 7.45 -2.46 5.55
CA GLY A 16 7.48 -1.70 4.29
C GLY A 16 6.80 -0.33 4.38
N MET A 17 5.70 -0.25 5.14
CA MET A 17 4.97 0.98 5.42
C MET A 17 5.84 2.02 6.12
N VAL A 18 6.56 1.63 7.18
CA VAL A 18 7.43 2.53 7.94
C VAL A 18 8.64 2.96 7.12
N ALA A 19 9.25 2.03 6.37
CA ALA A 19 10.53 2.28 5.71
C ALA A 19 10.40 3.01 4.35
N THR A 20 9.35 2.71 3.57
CA THR A 20 9.31 3.09 2.14
C THR A 20 7.99 3.67 1.68
N ARG A 21 6.87 3.27 2.31
CA ARG A 21 5.53 3.50 1.75
C ARG A 21 4.50 3.87 2.82
N PRO A 22 4.54 5.10 3.34
CA PRO A 22 3.60 5.55 4.38
C PRO A 22 2.14 5.53 3.91
N ASN A 23 1.89 5.59 2.60
CA ASN A 23 0.55 5.49 2.02
C ASN A 23 -0.15 4.13 2.29
N LEU A 24 0.59 3.10 2.69
CA LEU A 24 0.01 1.81 3.09
C LEU A 24 -0.60 1.83 4.50
N ALA A 25 -0.36 2.89 5.29
CA ALA A 25 -0.68 2.92 6.71
C ALA A 25 -2.16 2.70 7.02
N TYR A 26 -3.03 3.36 6.27
CA TYR A 26 -4.47 3.18 6.43
C TYR A 26 -4.89 1.73 6.18
N ALA A 27 -4.52 1.17 5.02
CA ALA A 27 -4.91 -0.19 4.64
C ALA A 27 -4.39 -1.24 5.64
N ILE A 28 -3.14 -1.12 6.09
CA ILE A 28 -2.52 -2.04 7.04
C ILE A 28 -3.17 -1.93 8.43
N SER A 29 -3.48 -0.71 8.87
CA SER A 29 -4.17 -0.48 10.16
C SER A 29 -5.57 -1.10 10.21
N LEU A 30 -6.24 -1.20 9.07
CA LEU A 30 -7.54 -1.86 8.96
C LEU A 30 -7.40 -3.38 8.95
N MET A 31 -6.42 -3.90 8.21
CA MET A 31 -6.15 -5.33 8.10
C MET A 31 -5.60 -5.95 9.40
N SER A 32 -4.87 -5.19 10.22
CA SER A 32 -4.30 -5.67 11.49
C SER A 32 -5.35 -6.05 12.52
N ARG A 33 -6.55 -5.43 12.46
CA ARG A 33 -7.68 -5.72 13.36
C ARG A 33 -8.15 -7.18 13.29
N PHE A 34 -7.88 -7.86 12.19
CA PHE A 34 -8.33 -9.23 11.93
C PHE A 34 -7.23 -10.28 12.06
N MET A 35 -6.09 -9.96 12.66
CA MET A 35 -4.94 -10.88 12.76
C MET A 35 -5.25 -12.18 13.52
N SER A 36 -6.09 -12.13 14.56
CA SER A 36 -6.42 -13.30 15.39
C SER A 36 -7.44 -14.24 14.75
N ASN A 37 -8.34 -13.71 13.91
CA ASN A 37 -9.34 -14.51 13.20
C ASN A 37 -9.66 -13.90 11.82
N PRO A 38 -8.74 -14.04 10.85
CA PRO A 38 -8.95 -13.52 9.52
C PRO A 38 -9.99 -14.38 8.77
N ASN A 39 -10.75 -13.78 7.85
CA ASN A 39 -11.66 -14.48 6.93
C ASN A 39 -11.14 -14.42 5.47
N LYS A 40 -11.81 -15.13 4.56
CA LYS A 40 -11.37 -15.21 3.14
C LYS A 40 -11.33 -13.83 2.47
N ASN A 41 -12.23 -12.93 2.86
CA ASN A 41 -12.28 -11.57 2.33
C ASN A 41 -11.07 -10.75 2.80
N HIS A 42 -10.69 -10.86 4.08
CA HIS A 42 -9.48 -10.22 4.62
C HIS A 42 -8.22 -10.71 3.88
N TRP A 43 -8.12 -12.02 3.63
CA TRP A 43 -7.01 -12.58 2.87
C TRP A 43 -6.98 -12.08 1.41
N ASN A 44 -8.13 -11.95 0.76
CA ASN A 44 -8.21 -11.41 -0.58
C ASN A 44 -7.81 -9.93 -0.65
N ALA A 45 -8.24 -9.13 0.34
CA ALA A 45 -7.84 -7.73 0.47
C ALA A 45 -6.32 -7.60 0.67
N LEU A 46 -5.73 -8.44 1.54
CA LEU A 46 -4.28 -8.47 1.77
C LEU A 46 -3.51 -8.86 0.49
N LYS A 47 -4.00 -9.83 -0.28
CA LYS A 47 -3.44 -10.17 -1.59
C LYS A 47 -3.56 -9.06 -2.63
N TRP A 48 -4.61 -8.25 -2.56
CA TRP A 48 -4.76 -7.09 -3.42
C TRP A 48 -3.72 -6.01 -3.05
N LEU A 49 -3.54 -5.73 -1.76
CA LEU A 49 -2.52 -4.81 -1.26
C LEU A 49 -1.10 -5.26 -1.67
N MET A 50 -0.78 -6.55 -1.54
CA MET A 50 0.51 -7.08 -1.99
C MET A 50 0.71 -6.93 -3.51
N ARG A 51 -0.35 -7.06 -4.32
CA ARG A 51 -0.27 -6.81 -5.77
C ARG A 51 -0.01 -5.35 -6.09
N TYR A 52 -0.65 -4.43 -5.36
CA TYR A 52 -0.36 -3.00 -5.47
C TYR A 52 1.11 -2.70 -5.16
N VAL A 53 1.63 -3.28 -4.06
CA VAL A 53 3.04 -3.10 -3.68
C VAL A 53 3.98 -3.64 -4.77
N LYS A 54 3.73 -4.85 -5.26
CA LYS A 54 4.51 -5.48 -6.33
C LYS A 54 4.49 -4.68 -7.63
N GLY A 55 3.33 -4.16 -8.04
CA GLY A 55 3.18 -3.43 -9.30
C GLY A 55 3.88 -2.08 -9.35
N SER A 56 4.25 -1.54 -8.19
CA SER A 56 4.93 -0.25 -8.07
C SER A 56 6.38 -0.39 -7.57
N HIS A 57 6.92 -1.60 -7.43
CA HIS A 57 8.29 -1.82 -6.93
C HIS A 57 9.34 -1.05 -7.75
N ASP A 58 9.20 -1.03 -9.06
CA ASP A 58 10.14 -0.38 -9.99
C ASP A 58 9.82 1.10 -10.24
N THR A 59 8.76 1.63 -9.63
CA THR A 59 8.35 3.04 -9.80
C THR A 59 8.86 3.87 -8.63
N GLY A 60 9.61 4.93 -8.93
CA GLY A 60 10.15 5.87 -7.95
C GLY A 60 10.62 7.16 -8.59
N ILE A 61 10.99 8.13 -7.76
CA ILE A 61 11.56 9.41 -8.22
C ILE A 61 13.07 9.22 -8.34
N MET A 62 13.61 9.37 -9.55
CA MET A 62 15.06 9.45 -9.74
C MET A 62 15.49 10.92 -9.76
N TYR A 63 16.37 11.26 -8.82
CA TYR A 63 17.05 12.56 -8.81
C TYR A 63 18.25 12.47 -9.76
N ALA A 64 18.21 13.23 -10.86
CA ALA A 64 19.29 13.34 -11.83
C ALA A 64 19.51 14.82 -12.20
N GLU A 65 20.73 15.15 -12.60
CA GLU A 65 21.04 16.49 -13.13
C GLU A 65 20.26 16.73 -14.44
N ARG A 66 19.79 17.96 -14.63
CA ARG A 66 18.91 18.30 -15.74
C ARG A 66 19.72 18.44 -17.02
N HIS A 67 19.61 17.47 -17.93
CA HIS A 67 20.22 17.51 -19.27
C HIS A 67 19.16 17.62 -20.38
N GLU A 68 19.56 17.99 -21.60
CA GLU A 68 18.66 17.93 -22.77
C GLU A 68 18.11 16.51 -22.94
N GLY A 69 16.78 16.37 -22.83
CA GLY A 69 16.09 15.07 -22.83
C GLY A 69 15.59 14.57 -21.47
N THR A 70 15.84 15.30 -20.37
CA THR A 70 15.24 14.95 -19.06
C THR A 70 13.72 15.02 -19.11
N LYS A 71 13.05 13.91 -18.77
CA LYS A 71 11.59 13.86 -18.64
C LYS A 71 11.14 14.83 -17.55
N ILE A 72 10.16 15.65 -17.85
CA ILE A 72 9.52 16.53 -16.88
C ILE A 72 8.84 15.65 -15.82
N LEU A 73 9.11 15.92 -14.55
CA LEU A 73 8.42 15.25 -13.44
C LEU A 73 6.96 15.70 -13.42
N THR A 74 6.06 14.85 -13.88
CA THR A 74 4.61 15.08 -13.80
C THR A 74 4.09 14.45 -12.50
N GLY A 75 3.67 15.29 -11.57
CA GLY A 75 2.98 14.86 -10.36
C GLY A 75 1.48 14.71 -10.61
N TYR A 76 0.90 13.60 -10.15
CA TYR A 76 -0.55 13.40 -10.10
C TYR A 76 -0.99 13.40 -8.63
N THR A 77 -2.09 14.07 -8.33
CA THR A 77 -2.73 14.01 -7.01
C THR A 77 -3.98 13.16 -7.11
N ASP A 78 -4.11 12.17 -6.22
CA ASP A 78 -5.35 11.40 -6.07
C ASP A 78 -6.20 12.12 -5.02
N SER A 79 -7.14 12.94 -5.47
CA SER A 79 -8.07 13.66 -4.58
C SER A 79 -9.39 12.91 -4.52
N ASP A 80 -9.59 12.09 -3.50
CA ASP A 80 -10.79 11.29 -3.27
C ASP A 80 -11.76 11.97 -2.29
N PHE A 81 -12.15 13.21 -2.59
CA PHE A 81 -13.10 14.00 -1.77
C PHE A 81 -14.43 13.27 -1.49
N ALA A 82 -14.80 12.26 -2.29
CA ALA A 82 -16.12 11.62 -2.27
C ALA A 82 -16.16 10.19 -1.71
N VAL A 83 -15.06 9.61 -1.22
CA VAL A 83 -15.02 8.20 -0.76
C VAL A 83 -15.09 8.04 0.76
N CYS A 84 -14.92 9.13 1.51
CA CYS A 84 -15.06 9.13 2.97
C CYS A 84 -16.54 9.31 3.39
N LEU A 85 -17.19 8.22 3.79
CA LEU A 85 -18.59 8.21 4.28
C LEU A 85 -18.82 9.05 5.54
N ASP A 86 -17.76 9.32 6.31
CA ASP A 86 -17.82 10.06 7.59
C ASP A 86 -17.80 11.60 7.43
N THR A 87 -17.37 12.12 6.28
CA THR A 87 -17.30 13.57 6.00
C THR A 87 -18.42 14.07 5.09
N ARG A 88 -19.48 13.27 4.89
CA ARG A 88 -20.67 13.66 4.14
C ARG A 88 -21.58 14.59 4.96
#